data_AF-A0A3D2VUA6-F1
#
_entry.id   AF-A0A3D2VUA6-F1
#
_cell.length_a   1.000
_cell.length_b   1.000
_cell.length_c   1.000
_cell.angle_alpha   90.00
_cell.angle_beta   90.00
_cell.angle_gamma   90.00
#
_symmetry.space_group_name_H-M   'P 1'
#
loop_
_entity.id
_entity.type
_entity.pdbx_description
1 polymer ?
#
loop_
_entity_poly.entity_id
_entity_poly.type
_entity_poly.pdbx_seq_one_letter_code
_entity_poly.pdbx_strand_id
1 'polypeptide(L)'
;MSYTINVVRSADSGVLTFQHGSVSVDTKCWWDKEVKIDEGSYTGYATRMANKYNADGSKRQGIWLGVGVPVNNNARKANGIFIHKGTSAGWSDGCIVIEEKEVLKIWNAIEPKEIGNITIVVKDQSETVAAPPRPIQPMGKTQFHWICHIRGKKYSLNSMSKYSGLKDF
;
A
#
# COMPACT_ATOMS: atom_id res chain seq x y z
N MET A 1 -23.86 4.83 14.14
CA MET A 1 -23.40 4.94 12.74
C MET A 1 -21.90 4.70 12.71
N SER A 2 -21.36 4.06 11.68
CA SER A 2 -19.93 3.76 11.56
C SER A 2 -19.41 4.13 10.18
N TYR A 3 -18.19 4.68 10.12
CA TYR A 3 -17.54 5.14 8.91
C TYR A 3 -16.22 4.42 8.71
N THR A 4 -15.79 4.27 7.45
CA THR A 4 -14.48 3.69 7.14
C THR A 4 -13.71 4.61 6.22
N ILE A 5 -12.46 4.89 6.60
CA ILE A 5 -11.47 5.57 5.76
C ILE A 5 -10.36 4.58 5.47
N ASN A 6 -10.05 4.32 4.21
CA ASN A 6 -8.92 3.46 3.86
C ASN A 6 -7.75 4.31 3.40
N VAL A 7 -6.55 3.93 3.82
CA VAL A 7 -5.29 4.57 3.47
C VAL A 7 -4.36 3.48 2.95
N VAL A 8 -4.10 3.49 1.65
CA VAL A 8 -3.08 2.63 1.03
C VAL A 8 -1.80 3.44 0.95
N ARG A 9 -0.78 3.02 1.70
CA ARG A 9 0.44 3.79 1.91
C ARG A 9 1.68 3.22 1.24
N SER A 10 2.51 4.11 0.70
CA SER A 10 3.87 3.82 0.25
C SER A 10 4.89 4.42 1.26
N ALA A 11 6.01 4.95 0.79
CA ALA A 11 7.06 5.50 1.66
C ALA A 11 6.62 6.79 2.39
N ASP A 12 6.21 7.81 1.64
CA ASP A 12 5.86 9.16 2.13
C ASP A 12 4.52 9.69 1.59
N SER A 13 3.85 8.87 0.78
CA SER A 13 2.60 9.21 0.13
C SER A 13 1.76 7.99 -0.20
N GLY A 14 0.50 8.19 -0.54
CA GLY A 14 -0.42 7.12 -0.85
C GLY A 14 -1.76 7.61 -1.35
N VAL A 15 -2.76 6.74 -1.22
CA VAL A 15 -4.14 7.02 -1.62
C VAL A 15 -5.04 6.86 -0.42
N LEU A 16 -5.84 7.88 -0.16
CA LEU A 16 -6.91 7.86 0.84
C LEU A 16 -8.24 7.74 0.12
N THR A 17 -9.06 6.77 0.55
CA THR A 17 -10.42 6.60 0.06
C THR A 17 -11.44 6.65 1.19
N PHE A 18 -12.60 7.26 0.88
CA PHE A 18 -13.75 7.32 1.76
C PHE A 18 -15.03 7.28 0.91
N GLN A 19 -15.98 6.44 1.32
CA GLN A 19 -17.29 6.37 0.69
C GLN A 19 -18.37 6.31 1.77
N HIS A 20 -19.35 7.20 1.69
CA HIS A 20 -20.53 7.17 2.55
C HIS A 20 -21.71 7.86 1.86
N GLY A 21 -22.79 7.11 1.62
CA GLY A 21 -23.92 7.60 0.82
C GLY A 21 -23.45 8.07 -0.56
N SER A 22 -23.79 9.31 -0.92
CA SER A 22 -23.34 9.98 -2.16
C SER A 22 -21.96 10.64 -2.06
N VAL A 23 -21.34 10.68 -0.89
CA VAL A 23 -20.02 11.29 -0.70
C VAL A 23 -18.94 10.25 -1.02
N SER A 24 -18.10 10.59 -2.01
CA SER A 24 -16.94 9.81 -2.43
C SER A 24 -15.69 10.67 -2.43
N VAL A 25 -14.61 10.13 -1.87
CA VAL A 25 -13.27 10.70 -1.91
C VAL A 25 -12.31 9.60 -2.31
N ASP A 26 -11.51 9.87 -3.33
CA ASP A 26 -10.34 9.11 -3.74
C ASP A 26 -9.27 10.13 -4.07
N THR A 27 -8.26 10.25 -3.20
CA THR A 27 -7.31 11.35 -3.27
C THR A 27 -5.91 10.93 -2.84
N LYS A 28 -4.92 11.61 -3.40
CA LYS A 28 -3.54 11.48 -2.97
C LYS A 28 -3.40 12.03 -1.55
N CYS A 29 -2.64 11.31 -0.73
CA CYS A 29 -2.30 11.72 0.62
C CYS A 29 -0.78 11.63 0.85
N TRP A 30 -0.30 12.34 1.87
CA TRP A 30 1.11 12.44 2.22
C TRP A 30 1.33 12.38 3.74
N TRP A 31 2.53 11.98 4.15
CA TRP A 31 3.00 12.02 5.54
C TRP A 31 4.53 12.15 5.55
N ASP A 32 5.07 12.51 6.71
CA ASP A 32 6.50 12.46 6.96
C ASP A 32 6.96 11.00 6.96
N LYS A 33 7.95 10.67 6.11
CA LYS A 33 8.55 9.33 6.02
C LYS A 33 9.09 8.84 7.37
N GLU A 34 9.48 9.76 8.26
CA GLU A 34 9.99 9.45 9.59
C GLU A 34 8.86 9.23 10.61
N VAL A 35 7.61 9.43 10.24
CA VAL A 35 6.43 9.19 11.08
C VAL A 35 5.39 8.44 10.24
N LYS A 36 5.82 7.42 9.50
CA LYS A 36 4.93 6.58 8.71
C LYS A 36 4.08 5.74 9.66
N ILE A 37 2.78 6.00 9.70
CA ILE A 37 1.82 5.21 10.50
C ILE A 37 1.84 3.77 10.04
N ASP A 38 1.84 2.82 10.97
CA ASP A 38 1.93 1.40 10.63
C ASP A 38 0.65 0.87 9.97
N GLU A 39 0.75 -0.32 9.40
CA GLU A 39 -0.44 -1.03 8.91
C GLU A 39 -1.31 -1.43 10.12
N GLY A 40 -2.62 -1.27 9.97
CA GLY A 40 -3.55 -1.57 11.05
C GLY A 40 -4.91 -0.91 10.90
N SER A 41 -5.72 -1.07 11.95
CA SER A 41 -7.05 -0.47 12.07
C SER A 41 -7.09 0.41 13.30
N TYR A 42 -7.46 1.67 13.13
CA TYR A 42 -7.48 2.69 14.17
C TYR A 42 -8.89 3.22 14.37
N THR A 43 -9.29 3.39 15.63
CA THR A 43 -10.55 4.05 15.94
C THR A 43 -10.33 5.55 15.99
N GLY A 44 -11.15 6.30 15.27
CA GLY A 44 -11.06 7.74 15.18
C GLY A 44 -12.40 8.44 15.20
N TYR A 45 -12.37 9.77 15.15
CA TYR A 45 -13.55 10.62 15.12
C TYR A 45 -13.29 11.95 14.42
N ALA A 46 -14.34 12.54 13.85
CA ALA A 46 -14.26 13.87 13.25
C ALA A 46 -14.31 14.94 14.35
N THR A 47 -13.34 15.86 14.34
CA THR A 47 -13.17 16.92 15.34
C THR A 47 -12.50 18.15 14.75
N ARG A 48 -12.16 19.12 15.58
CA ARG A 48 -11.31 20.26 15.25
C ARG A 48 -9.99 20.18 16.01
N MET A 49 -8.88 20.41 15.31
CA MET A 49 -7.54 20.42 15.91
C MET A 49 -7.42 21.55 16.95
N ALA A 50 -6.83 21.24 18.10
CA ALA A 50 -6.72 22.21 19.20
C ALA A 50 -5.79 23.40 18.89
N ASN A 51 -4.68 23.12 18.19
CA ASN A 51 -3.54 24.05 18.06
C ASN A 51 -3.27 24.50 16.61
N LYS A 52 -4.14 24.14 15.65
CA LYS A 52 -3.97 24.49 14.23
C LYS A 52 -5.23 25.22 13.75
N TYR A 53 -5.02 26.35 13.07
CA TYR A 53 -6.09 27.25 12.65
C TYR A 53 -6.14 27.39 11.12
N ASN A 54 -7.30 27.77 10.63
CA ASN A 54 -7.53 28.21 9.25
C ASN A 54 -7.22 29.72 9.13
N ALA A 55 -7.17 30.23 7.89
CA ALA A 55 -6.88 31.64 7.64
C ALA A 55 -7.96 32.59 8.20
N ASP A 56 -9.19 32.09 8.36
CA ASP A 56 -10.33 32.79 8.95
C ASP A 56 -10.33 32.77 10.50
N GLY A 57 -9.29 32.21 11.13
CA GLY A 57 -9.19 32.10 12.59
C GLY A 57 -9.98 30.94 13.20
N SER A 58 -10.71 30.14 12.39
CA SER A 58 -11.40 28.95 12.89
C SER A 58 -10.43 27.80 13.16
N LYS A 59 -10.75 26.94 14.15
CA LYS A 59 -9.97 25.72 14.39
C LYS A 59 -10.12 24.77 13.21
N ARG A 60 -8.99 24.25 12.74
CA ARG A 60 -8.89 23.38 11.56
C ARG A 60 -9.65 22.08 11.77
N GLN A 61 -10.47 21.70 10.80
CA GLN A 61 -11.18 20.43 10.76
C GLN A 61 -10.21 19.28 10.49
N GLY A 62 -10.45 18.13 11.13
CA GLY A 62 -9.67 16.93 10.88
C GLY A 62 -10.33 15.68 11.44
N ILE A 63 -9.76 14.54 11.09
CA ILE A 63 -10.14 13.23 11.62
C ILE A 63 -9.05 12.80 12.60
N TRP A 64 -9.39 12.66 13.88
CA TRP A 64 -8.47 12.22 14.91
C TRP A 64 -8.25 10.71 14.84
N LEU A 65 -6.99 10.26 14.89
CA LEU A 65 -6.62 8.84 14.89
C LEU A 65 -6.21 8.33 16.28
N GLY A 66 -5.96 9.21 17.24
CA GLY A 66 -5.66 8.81 18.61
C GLY A 66 -4.30 9.21 19.16
N VAL A 67 -4.05 8.66 20.34
CA VAL A 67 -2.75 8.62 21.02
C VAL A 67 -2.18 7.21 20.94
N GLY A 68 -0.87 7.05 21.08
CA GLY A 68 -0.23 5.74 21.07
C GLY A 68 -0.20 5.07 19.70
N VAL A 69 -0.34 5.84 18.61
CA VAL A 69 -0.37 5.31 17.24
C VAL A 69 1.03 4.78 16.90
N PRO A 70 1.19 3.48 16.58
CA PRO A 70 2.47 2.92 16.17
C PRO A 70 2.91 3.51 14.83
N VAL A 71 4.19 3.88 14.74
CA VAL A 71 4.80 4.41 13.54
C VAL A 71 6.16 3.74 13.29
N ASN A 72 6.54 3.66 12.02
CA ASN A 72 7.78 3.05 11.51
C ASN A 72 8.04 1.63 12.06
N ASN A 73 7.14 0.70 11.77
CA ASN A 73 7.21 -0.70 12.21
C ASN A 73 7.33 -0.82 13.74
N ASN A 74 6.50 -0.05 14.44
CA ASN A 74 6.38 0.00 15.90
C ASN A 74 7.66 0.44 16.60
N ALA A 75 8.56 1.16 15.91
CA ALA A 75 9.77 1.71 16.51
C ALA A 75 9.48 2.78 17.56
N ARG A 76 8.37 3.52 17.42
CA ARG A 76 7.87 4.47 18.42
C ARG A 76 6.35 4.60 18.35
N LYS A 77 5.80 5.32 19.33
CA LYS A 77 4.39 5.72 19.35
C LYS A 77 4.28 7.23 19.12
N ALA A 78 3.35 7.62 18.26
CA ALA A 78 2.99 9.01 18.05
C ALA A 78 1.66 9.33 18.75
N ASN A 79 1.59 10.52 19.31
CA ASN A 79 0.38 11.09 19.87
C ASN A 79 -0.01 12.28 19.01
N GLY A 80 -1.30 12.57 18.89
CA GLY A 80 -1.66 13.76 18.12
C GLY A 80 -1.96 13.50 16.65
N ILE A 81 -2.13 12.26 16.21
CA ILE A 81 -2.23 11.95 14.78
C ILE A 81 -3.61 12.30 14.24
N PHE A 82 -3.62 13.00 13.11
CA PHE A 82 -4.82 13.40 12.39
C PHE A 82 -4.76 13.02 10.91
N ILE A 83 -5.92 12.95 10.25
CA ILE A 83 -6.07 13.30 8.83
C ILE A 83 -6.53 14.75 8.76
N HIS A 84 -5.73 15.64 8.19
CA HIS A 84 -6.07 17.06 8.06
C HIS A 84 -5.59 17.69 6.76
N LYS A 85 -5.87 18.98 6.57
CA LYS A 85 -5.50 19.67 5.33
C LYS A 85 -3.99 19.86 5.19
N GLY A 86 -3.46 19.59 4.01
CA GLY A 86 -2.08 19.86 3.61
C GLY A 86 -1.84 19.43 2.16
N THR A 87 -0.77 19.94 1.53
CA THR A 87 -0.51 19.74 0.10
C THR A 87 0.75 18.92 -0.18
N SER A 88 1.51 18.55 0.86
CA SER A 88 2.73 17.76 0.74
C SER A 88 3.16 17.16 2.08
N ALA A 89 4.11 16.20 2.04
CA ALA A 89 4.67 15.55 3.24
C ALA A 89 5.21 16.54 4.28
N GLY A 90 5.79 17.66 3.86
CA GLY A 90 6.32 18.70 4.76
C GLY A 90 5.26 19.43 5.59
N TRP A 91 3.97 19.23 5.31
CA TRP A 91 2.86 19.80 6.09
C TRP A 91 2.31 18.84 7.14
N SER A 92 2.80 17.61 7.16
CA SER A 92 2.19 16.54 7.94
C SER A 92 2.54 16.60 9.42
N ASP A 93 3.77 16.96 9.78
CA ASP A 93 4.31 16.72 11.12
C ASP A 93 4.02 15.28 11.61
N GLY A 94 3.98 14.33 10.67
CA GLY A 94 3.61 12.92 10.89
C GLY A 94 2.12 12.56 10.88
N CYS A 95 1.24 13.53 10.65
CA CYS A 95 -0.16 13.28 10.30
C CYS A 95 -0.32 12.74 8.87
N ILE A 96 -1.52 12.31 8.52
CA ILE A 96 -1.89 12.12 7.11
C ILE A 96 -2.45 13.44 6.62
N VAL A 97 -1.94 13.95 5.51
CA VAL A 97 -2.46 15.18 4.90
C VAL A 97 -3.05 14.92 3.52
N ILE A 98 -4.18 15.56 3.26
CA ILE A 98 -4.88 15.59 1.97
C ILE A 98 -5.34 17.01 1.67
N GLU A 99 -5.78 17.27 0.44
CA GLU A 99 -6.32 18.59 0.07
C GLU A 99 -7.51 19.00 0.95
N GLU A 100 -7.60 20.29 1.28
CA GLU A 100 -8.61 20.85 2.18
C GLU A 100 -10.04 20.49 1.76
N LYS A 101 -10.34 20.59 0.46
CA LYS A 101 -11.67 20.26 -0.08
C LYS A 101 -12.07 18.82 0.23
N GLU A 102 -11.12 17.88 0.21
CA GLU A 102 -11.38 16.46 0.46
C GLU A 102 -11.55 16.18 1.96
N VAL A 103 -10.75 16.83 2.83
CA VAL A 103 -10.98 16.76 4.29
C VAL A 103 -12.39 17.24 4.64
N LEU A 104 -12.82 18.37 4.05
CA LEU A 104 -14.13 18.95 4.35
C LEU A 104 -15.28 18.06 3.87
N LYS A 105 -15.16 17.37 2.72
CA LYS A 105 -16.15 16.37 2.29
C LYS A 105 -16.31 15.26 3.33
N ILE A 106 -15.19 14.67 3.77
CA ILE A 106 -15.21 13.59 4.77
C ILE A 106 -15.77 14.10 6.09
N TRP A 107 -15.24 15.21 6.60
CA TRP A 107 -15.64 15.79 7.87
C TRP A 107 -17.13 16.16 7.92
N ASN A 108 -17.67 16.76 6.86
CA ASN A 108 -19.10 17.10 6.78
C ASN A 108 -20.01 15.86 6.70
N ALA A 109 -19.54 14.74 6.14
CA ALA A 109 -20.31 13.51 5.99
C ALA A 109 -20.43 12.68 7.28
N ILE A 110 -19.52 12.88 8.24
CA ILE A 110 -19.45 12.08 9.47
C ILE A 110 -20.34 12.69 10.55
N GLU A 111 -21.33 11.96 11.04
CA GLU A 111 -22.13 12.35 12.21
C GLU A 111 -22.40 11.13 13.12
N PRO A 112 -22.44 11.30 14.45
CA PRO A 112 -22.10 12.53 15.18
C PRO A 112 -20.59 12.83 15.17
N LYS A 113 -20.23 14.10 15.39
CA LYS A 113 -18.84 14.54 15.67
C LYS A 113 -18.40 14.13 17.09
N GLU A 114 -17.09 14.13 17.33
CA GLU A 114 -16.48 13.89 18.66
C GLU A 114 -16.77 12.51 19.29
N ILE A 115 -17.25 11.54 18.51
CA ILE A 115 -17.54 10.17 18.95
C ILE A 115 -16.74 9.21 18.10
N GLY A 116 -16.11 8.21 18.73
CA GLY A 116 -15.31 7.17 18.07
C GLY A 116 -16.11 6.27 17.13
N ASN A 117 -16.51 6.82 15.98
CA ASN A 117 -17.37 6.18 14.98
C ASN A 117 -16.67 5.94 13.65
N ILE A 118 -15.38 6.19 13.54
CA ILE A 118 -14.59 6.01 12.32
C ILE A 118 -13.58 4.89 12.54
N THR A 119 -13.51 3.98 11.58
CA THR A 119 -12.42 3.01 11.45
C THR A 119 -11.48 3.47 10.33
N ILE A 120 -10.25 3.84 10.68
CA ILE A 120 -9.20 4.17 9.72
C ILE A 120 -8.38 2.92 9.49
N VAL A 121 -8.44 2.38 8.27
CA VAL A 121 -7.70 1.19 7.86
C VAL A 121 -6.48 1.62 7.06
N VAL A 122 -5.29 1.42 7.61
CA VAL A 122 -4.02 1.70 6.94
C VAL A 122 -3.46 0.39 6.42
N LYS A 123 -3.07 0.34 5.15
CA LYS A 123 -2.47 -0.82 4.49
C LYS A 123 -1.25 -0.43 3.69
N ASP A 124 -0.25 -1.30 3.64
CA ASP A 124 0.86 -1.11 2.69
C ASP A 124 0.39 -1.27 1.24
N GLN A 125 0.93 -0.45 0.36
CA GLN A 125 0.79 -0.65 -1.08
C GLN A 125 1.56 -1.94 -1.42
N SER A 126 0.86 -2.98 -1.84
CA SER A 126 1.49 -4.20 -2.32
C SER A 126 2.28 -3.86 -3.58
N GLU A 127 3.60 -4.01 -3.54
CA GLU A 127 4.41 -4.01 -4.75
C GLU A 127 3.96 -5.19 -5.61
N THR A 128 3.36 -4.93 -6.77
CA THR A 128 3.29 -5.94 -7.82
C THR A 128 4.71 -6.27 -8.22
N VAL A 129 5.27 -7.33 -7.66
CA VAL A 129 6.53 -7.92 -8.13
C VAL A 129 6.29 -8.29 -9.59
N ALA A 130 6.91 -7.55 -10.51
CA ALA A 130 6.89 -7.90 -11.92
C ALA A 130 7.38 -9.35 -12.05
N ALA A 131 6.64 -10.19 -12.77
CA ALA A 131 7.00 -11.58 -12.97
C ALA A 131 8.47 -11.66 -13.45
N PRO A 132 9.28 -12.59 -12.91
CA PRO A 132 10.66 -12.73 -13.35
C PRO A 132 10.70 -12.93 -14.87
N PRO A 133 11.68 -12.33 -15.58
CA PRO A 133 11.78 -12.50 -17.02
C PRO A 133 11.80 -13.99 -17.35
N ARG A 134 10.90 -14.41 -18.25
CA ARG A 134 10.84 -15.79 -18.72
C ARG A 134 12.25 -16.21 -19.19
N PRO A 135 12.75 -17.38 -18.78
CA PRO A 135 14.00 -17.90 -19.32
C PRO A 135 13.91 -17.94 -20.84
N ILE A 136 14.87 -17.33 -21.52
CA ILE A 136 15.02 -17.44 -22.98
C ILE A 136 15.32 -18.91 -23.26
N GLN A 137 14.34 -19.64 -23.80
CA GLN A 137 14.62 -21.00 -24.28
C GLN A 137 15.59 -20.89 -25.46
N PRO A 138 16.72 -21.61 -25.45
CA PRO A 138 17.63 -21.62 -26.59
C PRO A 138 16.89 -22.19 -27.80
N MET A 139 16.74 -21.38 -28.85
CA MET A 139 16.23 -21.86 -30.13
C MET A 139 17.11 -23.01 -30.61
N GLY A 140 16.47 -24.17 -30.77
CA GLY A 140 17.13 -25.40 -31.19
C GLY A 140 17.92 -25.18 -32.46
N LYS A 141 19.21 -25.55 -32.42
CA LYS A 141 20.02 -25.70 -33.63
C LYS A 141 19.33 -26.76 -34.50
N THR A 142 18.89 -26.32 -35.66
CA THR A 142 18.44 -27.13 -36.80
C THR A 142 19.37 -28.32 -37.01
N GLN A 143 18.87 -29.54 -36.75
CA GLN A 143 19.50 -30.77 -37.19
C GLN A 143 19.35 -30.86 -38.72
N PHE A 144 20.46 -30.73 -39.43
CA PHE A 144 20.56 -31.14 -40.83
C PHE A 144 20.35 -32.66 -40.93
N HIS A 145 19.24 -33.08 -41.53
CA HIS A 145 19.00 -34.47 -41.90
C HIS A 145 19.78 -34.79 -43.19
N TRP A 146 20.86 -35.57 -43.06
CA TRP A 146 21.44 -36.30 -44.19
C TRP A 146 20.70 -37.63 -44.33
N ILE A 147 19.99 -37.81 -45.43
CA ILE A 147 19.36 -39.09 -45.81
C ILE A 147 20.45 -39.97 -46.41
N CYS A 148 20.90 -40.96 -45.65
CA CYS A 148 21.65 -42.10 -46.20
C CYS A 148 20.74 -43.34 -46.17
N HIS A 149 20.35 -43.80 -47.36
CA HIS A 149 19.70 -45.10 -47.55
C HIS A 149 20.72 -46.22 -47.41
N ILE A 150 20.67 -46.99 -46.30
CA ILE A 150 21.26 -48.32 -46.23
C ILE A 150 20.28 -49.29 -45.56
N ARG A 151 20.08 -50.41 -46.24
CA ARG A 151 19.16 -51.51 -45.96
C ARG A 151 19.48 -52.21 -44.63
N GLY A 152 18.43 -52.53 -43.88
CA GLY A 152 18.34 -53.78 -43.12
C GLY A 152 18.51 -53.68 -41.60
N LYS A 153 17.57 -54.36 -40.92
CA LYS A 153 17.53 -54.82 -39.52
C LYS A 153 17.08 -53.82 -38.44
N LYS A 154 15.90 -54.15 -37.89
CA LYS A 154 15.37 -53.70 -36.60
C LYS A 154 16.35 -54.02 -35.48
N TYR A 155 16.62 -53.06 -34.60
CA TYR A 155 16.79 -53.31 -33.17
C TYR A 155 16.25 -52.11 -32.37
N SER A 156 15.29 -52.40 -31.48
CA SER A 156 14.92 -51.54 -30.36
C SER A 156 15.87 -51.87 -29.23
N LEU A 157 16.50 -50.85 -28.63
CA LEU A 157 17.21 -51.00 -27.37
C LEU A 157 16.88 -49.81 -26.47
N ASN A 158 16.03 -50.10 -25.50
CA ASN A 158 15.80 -49.35 -24.29
C ASN A 158 16.99 -49.64 -23.35
N SER A 159 17.63 -48.60 -22.80
CA SER A 159 18.62 -48.70 -21.71
C SER A 159 18.74 -47.31 -21.10
N MET A 160 18.00 -46.96 -20.05
CA MET A 160 18.42 -47.08 -18.65
C MET A 160 19.92 -46.85 -18.43
N SER A 161 20.28 -45.80 -17.67
CA SER A 161 21.02 -45.94 -16.39
C SER A 161 21.61 -44.60 -15.89
N LYS A 162 21.09 -44.20 -14.71
CA LYS A 162 21.79 -43.73 -13.49
C LYS A 162 22.56 -42.39 -13.44
N TYR A 163 22.03 -41.58 -12.51
CA TYR A 163 22.71 -40.90 -11.38
C TYR A 163 24.18 -41.21 -11.08
N SER A 164 24.97 -40.14 -10.90
CA SER A 164 26.00 -39.92 -9.85
C SER A 164 26.57 -38.51 -10.06
N GLY A 165 26.46 -37.55 -9.13
CA GLY A 165 27.36 -37.32 -7.97
C GLY A 165 28.03 -35.94 -8.20
N LEU A 166 27.67 -34.86 -7.50
CA LEU A 166 28.13 -34.35 -6.19
C LEU A 166 29.66 -34.17 -6.02
N LYS A 167 30.02 -32.89 -5.81
CA LYS A 167 31.23 -32.28 -5.19
C LYS A 167 32.53 -32.21 -6.01
N ASP A 168 33.11 -31.01 -6.07
CA ASP A 168 34.39 -30.58 -5.45
C ASP A 168 34.47 -29.04 -5.61
N PHE A 169 34.66 -28.25 -4.53
CA PHE A 169 35.93 -27.75 -3.97
C PHE A 169 36.95 -27.28 -5.00
#